data_AF-A0A945XVQ5-F1
#
_entry.id   AF-A0A945XVQ5-F1
#
_cell.length_a   1.000
_cell.length_b   1.000
_cell.length_c   1.000
_cell.angle_alpha   90.00
_cell.angle_beta   90.00
_cell.angle_gamma   90.00
#
_symmetry.space_group_name_H-M   'P 1'
#
loop_
_entity.id
_entity.type
_entity.pdbx_description
1 polymer ?
#
loop_
_entity_poly.entity_id
_entity_poly.type
_entity_poly.pdbx_seq_one_letter_code
_entity_poly.pdbx_strand_id
1 'polypeptide(L)'
;IVAVCSVGGVLLNARMVAAGWAVAYRQYSMDYVGEEDQAREGGRGIWSGEFVRPEDWRRGQRTARSRAAPSQSPRNMPDRDCGDFRTWQEAQSFFEAAGPGDPHRLDGDRDGIACESLRR
;
A
#
# COMPACT_ATOMS: atom_id res chain seq x y z
N ILE A 1 13.88 25.34 -2.27
CA ILE A 1 14.49 23.98 -2.23
C ILE A 1 14.58 23.52 -0.78
N VAL A 2 14.37 22.23 -0.48
CA VAL A 2 14.57 21.67 0.87
C VAL A 2 16.02 21.18 1.07
N ALA A 3 16.58 20.47 0.09
CA ALA A 3 17.99 20.08 0.05
C ALA A 3 18.44 19.78 -1.39
N VAL A 4 19.75 19.90 -1.66
CA VAL A 4 20.39 19.53 -2.93
C VAL A 4 21.43 18.44 -2.64
N CYS A 5 21.42 17.37 -3.44
CA CYS A 5 22.40 16.27 -3.34
C CYS A 5 23.19 16.14 -4.64
N SER A 6 24.49 15.91 -4.53
CA SER A 6 25.37 15.68 -5.68
C SER A 6 26.45 14.64 -5.37
N VAL A 7 26.91 13.95 -6.42
CA VAL A 7 28.02 12.99 -6.34
C VAL A 7 28.86 13.11 -7.61
N GLY A 8 30.18 13.27 -7.47
CA GLY A 8 31.09 13.38 -8.62
C GLY A 8 30.72 14.50 -9.62
N GLY A 9 30.19 15.63 -9.14
CA GLY A 9 29.73 16.74 -9.99
C GLY A 9 28.35 16.54 -10.63
N VAL A 10 27.70 15.40 -10.41
CA VAL A 10 26.33 15.14 -10.87
C VAL A 10 25.33 15.58 -9.82
N LEU A 11 24.44 16.51 -10.17
CA LEU A 11 23.32 16.92 -9.32
C LEU A 11 22.22 15.85 -9.42
N LEU A 12 22.10 15.02 -8.38
CA LEU A 12 21.22 13.85 -8.38
C LEU A 12 19.75 14.24 -8.53
N ASN A 13 19.31 15.30 -7.86
CA ASN A 13 17.94 15.80 -7.93
C ASN A 13 17.54 16.11 -9.39
N ALA A 14 18.35 16.88 -10.12
CA ALA A 14 18.10 17.21 -11.52
C ALA A 14 18.12 15.96 -12.40
N ARG A 15 19.08 15.05 -12.18
CA ARG A 15 19.19 13.82 -12.99
C ARG A 15 17.98 12.89 -12.81
N MET A 16 17.47 12.76 -11.59
CA MET A 16 16.27 11.97 -11.31
C MET A 16 15.04 12.54 -12.03
N VAL A 17 14.89 13.87 -12.04
CA VAL A 17 13.78 14.54 -12.71
C VAL A 17 13.92 14.43 -14.24
N ALA A 18 15.10 14.70 -14.79
CA ALA A 18 15.37 14.64 -16.24
C ALA A 18 15.22 13.22 -16.83
N ALA A 19 15.47 12.18 -16.02
CA ALA A 19 15.25 10.79 -16.38
C ALA A 19 13.78 10.34 -16.25
N GLY A 20 12.91 11.18 -15.69
CA GLY A 20 11.50 10.85 -15.46
C GLY A 20 11.27 9.91 -14.28
N TRP A 21 12.18 9.86 -13.30
CA TRP A 21 12.02 9.06 -12.08
C TRP A 21 11.39 9.84 -10.93
N ALA A 22 11.41 11.17 -11.03
CA ALA A 22 10.86 12.08 -10.05
C ALA A 22 10.13 13.24 -10.73
N VAL A 23 9.30 13.93 -9.96
CA VAL A 23 8.64 15.16 -10.35
C VAL A 23 9.31 16.36 -9.69
N ALA A 24 9.23 17.54 -10.32
CA ALA A 24 9.68 18.77 -9.70
C ALA A 24 8.72 19.15 -8.56
N TYR A 25 9.26 19.37 -7.36
CA TYR A 25 8.44 19.75 -6.20
C TYR A 25 8.18 21.26 -6.17
N ARG A 26 7.27 21.70 -7.05
CA ARG A 26 6.98 23.11 -7.33
C ARG A 26 6.52 23.94 -6.11
N GLN A 27 6.02 23.29 -5.06
CA GLN A 27 5.67 23.95 -3.79
C GLN A 27 6.89 24.59 -3.11
N TYR A 28 8.09 24.08 -3.33
CA TYR A 28 9.31 24.52 -2.65
C TYR A 28 10.33 25.20 -3.57
N SER A 29 10.29 24.96 -4.88
CA SER A 29 11.22 25.56 -5.85
C SER A 29 10.84 25.20 -7.29
N MET A 30 11.27 26.04 -8.23
CA MET A 30 11.08 25.86 -9.67
C MET A 30 12.34 25.34 -10.38
N ASP A 31 13.41 25.05 -9.64
CA ASP A 31 14.76 24.80 -10.16
C ASP A 31 14.86 23.54 -11.04
N TYR A 32 13.90 22.62 -10.94
CA TYR A 32 13.87 21.37 -11.72
C TYR A 32 12.71 21.30 -12.73
N VAL A 33 12.02 22.42 -12.97
CA VAL A 33 10.84 22.42 -13.88
C VAL A 33 11.26 22.18 -15.32
N GLY A 34 12.41 22.71 -15.76
CA GLY A 34 12.91 22.46 -17.10
C GLY A 34 13.22 20.99 -17.36
N GLU A 35 13.85 20.31 -16.41
CA GLU A 35 14.12 18.87 -16.47
C GLU A 35 12.83 18.05 -16.46
N GLU A 36 11.82 18.47 -15.70
CA GLU A 36 10.52 17.81 -15.65
C GLU A 36 9.78 17.95 -16.98
N ASP A 37 9.80 19.14 -17.58
CA ASP A 37 9.18 19.40 -18.88
C ASP A 37 9.85 18.55 -19.98
N GLN A 38 11.19 18.47 -19.99
CA GLN A 38 11.93 17.58 -20.91
C GLN A 38 11.57 16.10 -20.72
N ALA A 39 11.41 15.64 -19.48
CA ALA A 39 11.02 14.27 -19.20
C ALA A 39 9.58 13.98 -19.63
N ARG A 40 8.67 14.95 -19.43
CA ARG A 40 7.27 14.87 -19.88
C ARG A 40 7.15 14.83 -21.40
N GLU A 41 7.79 15.77 -22.08
CA GLU A 41 7.80 15.84 -23.55
C GLU A 41 8.43 14.60 -24.19
N GLY A 42 9.48 14.07 -23.56
CA GLY A 42 10.14 12.84 -24.00
C GLY A 42 9.45 11.55 -23.57
N GLY A 43 8.33 11.60 -22.84
CA GLY A 43 7.64 10.42 -22.30
C GLY A 43 8.55 9.51 -21.47
N ARG A 44 9.49 10.08 -20.70
CA ARG A 44 10.52 9.31 -19.97
C ARG A 44 10.00 8.80 -18.63
N GLY A 45 10.38 7.57 -18.27
CA GLY A 45 10.08 7.01 -16.95
C GLY A 45 8.59 7.02 -16.65
N ILE A 46 8.19 7.63 -15.52
CA ILE A 46 6.78 7.71 -15.12
C ILE A 46 5.92 8.51 -16.11
N TRP A 47 6.52 9.36 -16.94
CA TRP A 47 5.82 10.14 -17.97
C TRP A 47 5.46 9.34 -19.22
N SER A 48 5.89 8.08 -19.34
CA SER A 48 5.47 7.17 -20.42
C SER A 48 4.03 6.66 -20.29
N GLY A 49 3.38 6.92 -19.15
CA GLY A 49 2.01 6.50 -18.88
C GLY A 49 1.25 7.46 -17.96
N GLU A 50 0.05 7.07 -17.57
CA GLU A 50 -0.78 7.84 -16.64
C GLU A 50 -0.33 7.59 -15.19
N PHE A 51 -0.15 8.66 -14.43
CA PHE A 51 0.12 8.58 -13.00
C PHE A 51 -0.52 9.76 -12.25
N VAL A 52 -0.71 9.59 -10.95
CA VAL A 52 -1.14 10.66 -10.04
C VAL A 52 0.08 11.34 -9.45
N ARG A 53 0.10 12.68 -9.41
CA ARG A 53 1.18 13.45 -8.78
C ARG A 53 1.41 12.97 -7.33
N PRO A 54 2.66 12.86 -6.84
CA PRO A 54 2.94 12.31 -5.52
C PRO A 54 2.17 12.99 -4.37
N GLU A 55 1.96 14.31 -4.44
CA GLU A 55 1.18 15.07 -3.47
C GLU A 55 -0.31 14.68 -3.47
N ASP A 56 -0.90 14.47 -4.65
CA ASP A 56 -2.28 14.00 -4.80
C ASP A 56 -2.42 12.54 -4.36
N TRP A 57 -1.42 11.71 -4.65
CA TRP A 57 -1.38 10.32 -4.21
C TRP A 57 -1.36 10.21 -2.68
N ARG A 58 -0.56 11.04 -2.00
CA ARG A 58 -0.53 11.13 -0.53
C ARG A 58 -1.87 11.60 0.05
N ARG A 59 -2.64 12.40 -0.70
CA ARG A 59 -4.02 12.79 -0.36
C ARG A 59 -5.08 11.74 -0.68
N GLY A 60 -4.69 10.55 -1.16
CA GLY A 60 -5.62 9.45 -1.45
C GLY A 60 -6.19 9.45 -2.87
N GLN A 61 -5.73 10.34 -3.77
CA GLN A 61 -6.11 10.25 -5.17
C GLN A 61 -5.42 9.06 -5.83
N ARG A 62 -6.11 8.47 -6.80
CA ARG A 62 -5.79 7.20 -7.45
C ARG A 62 -6.17 7.31 -8.93
N THR A 63 -5.40 6.71 -9.84
CA THR A 63 -5.77 6.65 -11.27
C THR A 63 -7.05 5.84 -11.43
N ALA A 64 -7.82 6.09 -12.50
CA ALA A 64 -9.05 5.34 -12.77
C ALA A 64 -8.80 3.81 -12.81
N ARG A 65 -7.67 3.39 -13.40
CA ARG A 65 -7.23 1.99 -13.42
C ARG A 65 -7.05 1.40 -12.02
N SER A 66 -6.49 2.16 -11.09
CA SER A 66 -6.30 1.71 -9.70
C SER A 66 -7.58 1.73 -8.86
N ARG A 67 -8.61 2.51 -9.26
CA ARG A 67 -9.94 2.50 -8.62
C ARG A 67 -10.84 1.39 -9.16
N ALA A 68 -10.68 1.04 -10.43
CA ALA A 68 -11.47 0.01 -11.10
C ALA A 68 -11.01 -1.42 -10.81
N ALA A 69 -9.83 -1.60 -10.19
CA ALA A 69 -9.42 -2.91 -9.72
C ALA A 69 -10.29 -3.29 -8.51
N PRO A 70 -11.16 -4.32 -8.61
CA PRO A 70 -11.85 -4.82 -7.44
C PRO A 70 -10.79 -5.27 -6.44
N SER A 71 -10.81 -4.71 -5.23
CA SER A 71 -9.99 -5.22 -4.14
C SER A 71 -10.53 -6.60 -3.76
N GLN A 72 -10.08 -7.64 -4.46
CA GLN A 72 -10.21 -9.01 -3.99
C GLN A 72 -9.21 -9.20 -2.85
N SER A 73 -9.46 -8.50 -1.75
CA SER A 73 -8.98 -8.93 -0.46
C SER A 73 -10.17 -9.55 0.25
N PRO A 74 -10.05 -10.72 0.89
CA PRO A 74 -11.10 -11.30 1.73
C PRO A 74 -11.44 -10.45 2.98
N ARG A 75 -11.02 -9.18 3.01
CA ARG A 75 -11.07 -8.21 4.11
C ARG A 75 -12.47 -7.68 4.46
N ASN A 76 -13.52 -8.17 3.82
CA ASN A 76 -14.89 -7.94 4.29
C ASN A 76 -15.43 -9.09 5.16
N MET A 77 -14.61 -10.11 5.45
CA MET A 77 -14.88 -10.99 6.58
C MET A 77 -14.35 -10.30 7.84
N PRO A 78 -15.19 -9.96 8.82
CA PRO A 78 -14.73 -9.45 10.10
C PRO A 78 -13.72 -10.42 10.71
N ASP A 79 -12.57 -9.91 11.16
CA ASP A 79 -11.66 -10.70 11.99
C ASP A 79 -12.44 -11.10 13.24
N ARG A 80 -12.55 -12.41 13.48
CA ARG A 80 -13.26 -12.93 14.64
C ARG A 80 -12.23 -13.44 15.62
N ASP A 81 -12.25 -12.92 16.83
CA ASP A 81 -11.37 -13.36 17.90
C ASP A 81 -12.16 -14.16 18.95
N CYS A 82 -11.45 -14.72 19.94
CA CYS A 82 -12.11 -15.48 21.01
C CYS A 82 -13.07 -14.64 21.87
N GLY A 83 -13.00 -13.30 21.80
CA GLY A 83 -13.91 -12.39 22.49
C GLY A 83 -15.27 -12.25 21.81
N ASP A 84 -15.38 -12.63 20.53
CA ASP A 84 -16.63 -12.57 19.77
C ASP A 84 -17.61 -13.72 20.08
N PHE A 85 -17.14 -14.77 20.77
CA PHE A 85 -17.91 -15.98 21.04
C PHE A 85 -18.32 -16.08 22.51
N ARG A 86 -19.56 -16.49 22.76
CA ARG A 86 -20.06 -16.65 24.13
C ARG A 86 -19.65 -17.99 24.75
N THR A 87 -19.39 -18.99 23.91
CA THR A 87 -19.10 -20.36 24.34
C THR A 87 -18.00 -20.98 23.48
N TRP A 88 -17.27 -21.94 24.04
CA TRP A 88 -16.26 -22.70 23.29
C TRP A 88 -16.86 -23.42 22.06
N GLN A 89 -18.08 -23.97 22.16
CA GLN A 89 -18.75 -24.66 21.04
C GLN A 89 -19.01 -23.73 19.85
N GLU A 90 -19.35 -22.47 20.11
CA GLU A 90 -19.56 -21.47 19.07
C GLU A 90 -18.24 -21.13 18.35
N ALA A 91 -17.16 -20.94 19.11
CA ALA A 91 -15.83 -20.69 18.57
C ALA A 91 -15.29 -21.89 17.75
N GLN A 92 -15.46 -23.11 18.25
CA GLN A 92 -15.02 -24.34 17.58
C GLN A 92 -15.76 -24.56 16.26
N SER A 93 -17.08 -24.40 16.25
CA SER A 93 -17.88 -24.55 15.03
C SER A 93 -17.54 -23.50 13.96
N PHE A 94 -17.22 -22.28 14.40
CA PHE A 94 -16.74 -21.24 13.49
C PHE A 94 -15.34 -21.57 12.92
N PHE A 95 -14.42 -22.07 13.75
CA PHE A 95 -13.09 -22.49 13.32
C PHE A 95 -13.13 -23.61 12.27
N GLU A 96 -13.94 -24.65 12.49
CA GLU A 96 -14.12 -25.75 11.54
C GLU A 96 -14.75 -25.29 10.21
N ALA A 97 -15.67 -24.32 10.27
CA ALA A 97 -16.34 -23.76 9.10
C ALA A 97 -15.46 -22.79 8.28
N ALA A 98 -14.47 -22.16 8.91
CA ALA A 98 -13.55 -21.21 8.25
C ALA A 98 -12.60 -21.89 7.26
N GLY A 99 -12.51 -23.22 7.28
CA GLY A 99 -11.70 -24.01 6.37
C GLY A 99 -10.28 -24.25 6.89
N PRO A 100 -9.38 -24.80 6.05
CA PRO A 100 -8.07 -25.25 6.50
C PRO A 100 -7.18 -24.09 6.97
N GLY A 101 -6.46 -24.34 8.06
CA GLY A 101 -5.55 -23.38 8.68
C GLY A 101 -6.22 -22.64 9.84
N ASP A 102 -5.67 -21.49 10.19
CA ASP A 102 -6.23 -20.64 11.25
C ASP A 102 -6.28 -19.16 10.80
N PRO A 103 -7.20 -18.82 9.86
CA PRO A 103 -7.29 -17.47 9.31
C PRO A 103 -7.65 -16.41 10.35
N HIS A 104 -8.38 -16.83 11.39
CA HIS A 104 -8.91 -15.99 12.46
C HIS A 104 -8.10 -16.08 13.76
N ARG A 105 -6.98 -16.80 13.73
CA ARG A 105 -6.06 -16.93 14.87
C ARG A 105 -6.74 -17.46 16.15
N LEU A 106 -7.70 -18.36 16.00
CA LEU A 106 -8.49 -18.94 17.09
C LEU A 106 -7.81 -20.15 17.73
N ASP A 107 -6.85 -20.78 17.06
CA ASP A 107 -6.11 -21.98 17.48
C ASP A 107 -4.60 -21.67 17.49
N GLY A 108 -4.15 -21.10 18.61
CA GLY A 108 -2.80 -20.55 18.72
C GLY A 108 -1.67 -21.58 18.75
N ASP A 109 -1.93 -22.75 19.33
CA ASP A 109 -0.99 -23.87 19.45
C ASP A 109 -1.19 -24.94 18.36
N ARG A 110 -2.21 -24.79 17.52
CA ARG A 110 -2.48 -25.59 16.31
C ARG A 110 -2.77 -27.05 16.61
N ASP A 111 -3.47 -27.29 17.71
CA ASP A 111 -3.88 -28.64 18.12
C ASP A 111 -5.26 -29.03 17.57
N GLY A 112 -5.93 -28.10 16.86
CA GLY A 112 -7.26 -28.26 16.28
C GLY A 112 -8.39 -27.76 17.18
N ILE A 113 -8.08 -27.16 18.32
CA ILE A 113 -9.04 -26.71 19.31
C ILE A 113 -9.05 -25.18 19.40
N ALA A 114 -10.14 -24.57 18.92
CA ALA A 114 -10.29 -23.13 18.97
C ALA A 114 -10.60 -22.63 20.38
N CYS A 115 -10.00 -21.49 20.76
CA CYS A 115 -10.33 -20.71 21.95
C CYS A 115 -10.48 -21.55 23.23
N GLU A 116 -9.49 -22.39 23.54
CA GLU A 116 -9.48 -23.25 24.74
C GLU A 116 -9.76 -22.50 26.05
N SER A 117 -9.45 -21.21 26.10
CA SER A 117 -9.75 -20.30 27.21
C SER A 117 -11.25 -20.15 27.55
N LEU A 118 -12.14 -20.58 26.65
CA LEU A 118 -13.59 -20.60 26.81
C LEU A 118 -14.14 -21.93 27.36
N ARG A 119 -13.32 -22.98 27.56
CA ARG A 119 -13.72 -24.30 28.11
C ARG A 119 -13.84 -24.32 29.63
N ARG A 120 -14.44 -23.29 30.22
CA ARG A 120 -14.64 -23.17 31.67
C ARG A 120 -15.92 -23.84 32.13
#